data_AF-A0A1E4V672-F1
#
_entry.id   AF-A0A1E4V672-F1
#
_cell.length_a   1.000
_cell.length_b   1.000
_cell.length_c   1.000
_cell.angle_alpha   90.00
_cell.angle_beta   90.00
_cell.angle_gamma   90.00
#
_symmetry.space_group_name_H-M   'P 1'
#
loop_
_entity.id
_entity.type
_entity.pdbx_description
1 polymer ?
#
loop_
_entity_poly.entity_id
_entity_poly.type
_entity_poly.pdbx_seq_one_letter_code
_entity_poly.pdbx_strand_id
1 'polypeptide(L)' 'MTRREKDVMEHLVSGKTNKQIALALGISPYTVRDHLSSLMRKMDVESRTGLITEYLLSARELTP' A
#
# COMPACT_ATOMS: atom_id res chain seq x y z
N MET A 1 -0.40 8.39 6.68
CA MET A 1 -1.31 7.64 5.78
C MET A 1 -2.76 7.75 6.26
N THR A 2 -3.74 7.68 5.36
CA THR A 2 -5.16 7.53 5.73
C THR A 2 -5.50 6.08 6.10
N ARG A 3 -6.67 5.83 6.72
CA ARG A 3 -7.15 4.45 6.98
C ARG A 3 -7.17 3.62 5.71
N ARG A 4 -7.69 4.19 4.62
CA ARG A 4 -7.83 3.47 3.35
C ARG A 4 -6.48 3.14 2.70
N GLU A 5 -5.53 4.06 2.81
CA GLU A 5 -4.16 3.83 2.37
C GLU A 5 -3.50 2.69 3.18
N LYS A 6 -3.79 2.59 4.48
CA LYS A 6 -3.33 1.49 5.33
C LYS A 6 -3.91 0.15 4.91
N ASP A 7 -5.23 0.07 4.70
CA ASP A 7 -5.89 -1.16 4.21
C ASP A 7 -5.28 -1.64 2.88
N VAL A 8 -5.02 -0.71 1.97
CA VAL A 8 -4.36 -1.00 0.68
C VAL A 8 -2.95 -1.54 0.89
N MET A 9 -2.16 -0.93 1.79
CA MET A 9 -0.80 -1.39 2.09
C MET A 9 -0.76 -2.78 2.73
N GLU A 10 -1.65 -3.08 3.68
CA GLU A 10 -1.73 -4.40 4.31
C GLU A 10 -2.02 -5.52 3.30
N HIS A 11 -2.86 -5.24 2.30
CA HIS A 11 -3.08 -6.17 1.20
C HIS A 11 -1.90 -6.20 0.21
N LEU A 12 -1.23 -5.07 -0.01
CA LEU A 12 -0.06 -5.00 -0.89
C LEU A 12 1.08 -5.88 -0.36
N VAL A 13 1.41 -5.77 0.92
CA VAL A 13 2.50 -6.53 1.56
C VAL A 13 2.20 -8.03 1.67
N SER A 14 0.92 -8.42 1.65
CA SER A 14 0.51 -9.83 1.54
C SER A 14 0.54 -10.36 0.09
N GLY A 15 1.10 -9.62 -0.85
CA GLY A 15 1.35 -10.06 -2.23
C GLY A 15 0.14 -9.93 -3.16
N LYS A 16 -0.96 -9.27 -2.75
CA LYS A 16 -2.17 -9.15 -3.57
C LYS A 16 -1.99 -8.18 -4.74
N THR A 17 -2.45 -8.56 -5.93
CA THR A 17 -2.55 -7.68 -7.10
C THR A 17 -3.60 -6.58 -6.90
N ASN A 18 -3.55 -5.49 -7.67
CA ASN A 18 -4.53 -4.40 -7.55
C ASN A 18 -5.98 -4.89 -7.73
N LYS A 19 -6.22 -5.90 -8.59
CA LYS A 19 -7.54 -6.52 -8.77
C LYS A 19 -8.01 -7.26 -7.51
N GLN A 20 -7.11 -7.98 -6.84
CA GLN A 20 -7.42 -8.68 -5.60
C GLN A 20 -7.63 -7.72 -4.43
N ILE A 21 -6.83 -6.65 -4.34
CA ILE A 21 -7.02 -5.56 -3.36
C ILE A 21 -8.38 -4.89 -3.57
N ALA A 22 -8.70 -4.56 -4.82
CA ALA A 22 -9.98 -3.96 -5.20
C ALA A 22 -11.17 -4.81 -4.77
N LEU A 23 -11.11 -6.13 -5.04
CA LEU A 23 -12.13 -7.08 -4.61
C LEU A 23 -12.25 -7.14 -3.08
N ALA A 24 -11.13 -7.22 -2.36
CA ALA A 24 -11.12 -7.31 -0.90
C ALA A 24 -11.67 -6.05 -0.22
N LEU A 25 -11.47 -4.88 -0.83
CA LEU A 25 -11.86 -3.60 -0.28
C LEU A 25 -13.20 -3.06 -0.84
N GLY A 26 -13.79 -3.70 -1.85
CA GLY A 26 -15.03 -3.23 -2.48
C GLY A 26 -14.87 -1.91 -3.25
N ILE A 27 -13.72 -1.71 -3.90
CA ILE A 27 -13.43 -0.51 -4.73
C ILE A 27 -12.92 -0.92 -6.10
N SER A 28 -12.77 0.03 -7.02
CA SER A 28 -12.22 -0.26 -8.34
C SER A 28 -10.70 -0.48 -8.31
N PRO A 29 -10.12 -1.29 -9.23
CA PRO A 29 -8.67 -1.39 -9.38
C PRO A 29 -7.99 -0.05 -9.71
N TYR A 30 -8.72 0.87 -10.35
CA TYR A 30 -8.26 2.24 -10.59
C TYR A 30 -8.10 3.01 -9.29
N THR A 31 -9.09 2.94 -8.39
CA THR A 31 -9.02 3.54 -7.05
C THR A 31 -7.86 2.97 -6.22
N VAL A 32 -7.59 1.67 -6.32
CA VAL A 32 -6.39 1.08 -5.69
C VAL A 32 -5.11 1.70 -6.25
N ARG A 33 -5.02 1.88 -7.56
CA ARG A 33 -3.86 2.54 -8.19
C ARG A 33 -3.68 3.97 -7.66
N ASP A 34 -4.75 4.74 -7.53
CA ASP A 34 -4.68 6.10 -7.01
C ASP A 34 -4.18 6.14 -5.56
N HIS A 35 -4.64 5.20 -4.72
CA HIS A 35 -4.11 5.04 -3.37
C HIS A 35 -2.61 4.71 -3.38
N LEU A 36 -2.16 3.78 -4.25
CA LEU A 36 -0.75 3.44 -4.39
C LEU A 36 0.09 4.63 -4.89
N SER A 37 -0.40 5.41 -5.84
CA SER A 37 0.27 6.62 -6.32
C SER A 37 0.36 7.72 -5.24
N SER A 38 -0.69 7.87 -4.43
CA SER A 38 -0.68 8.76 -3.26
C SER A 38 0.34 8.30 -2.21
N LEU A 39 0.42 6.99 -1.96
CA LEU A 39 1.39 6.38 -1.06
C LEU A 39 2.82 6.56 -1.54
N MET A 40 3.10 6.28 -2.81
CA MET A 40 4.41 6.49 -3.44
C MET A 40 4.92 7.91 -3.23
N ARG A 41 4.07 8.91 -3.50
CA ARG A 41 4.40 10.33 -3.27
C ARG A 41 4.62 10.66 -1.80
N LYS A 42 3.84 10.07 -0.89
CA LYS A 42 3.96 10.33 0.56
C LYS A 42 5.19 9.70 1.20
N MET A 43 5.63 8.56 0.67
CA MET A 43 6.75 7.77 1.18
C MET A 43 8.03 8.00 0.36
N ASP A 44 7.99 8.92 -0.60
CA ASP A 44 9.10 9.26 -1.50
C ASP A 44 9.73 8.03 -2.20
N VAL A 45 8.87 7.15 -2.72
CA VAL A 45 9.27 5.95 -3.45
C VAL A 45 8.60 5.89 -4.81
N GLU A 46 9.32 5.37 -5.81
CA GLU A 46 8.85 5.35 -7.21
C GLU A 46 8.31 3.99 -7.65
N SER A 47 8.35 2.98 -6.78
CA SER A 47 7.99 1.61 -7.17
C SER A 47 7.15 0.88 -6.14
N ARG A 48 6.39 -0.10 -6.62
CA ARG A 48 5.59 -1.01 -5.79
C ARG A 48 6.45 -1.74 -4.77
N THR A 49 7.61 -2.23 -5.20
CA THR A 49 8.58 -2.89 -4.31
C THR A 49 9.13 -1.90 -3.30
N GLY A 50 9.46 -0.67 -3.73
CA GLY A 50 9.88 0.40 -2.83
C GLY A 50 8.85 0.68 -1.73
N LEU A 51 7.56 0.76 -2.08
CA LEU A 51 6.48 0.89 -1.09
C LEU A 51 6.47 -0.26 -0.08
N ILE A 52 6.61 -1.50 -0.54
CA ILE A 52 6.62 -2.68 0.34
C ILE A 52 7.83 -2.61 1.27
N THR A 53 9.02 -2.36 0.73
CA THR A 53 10.27 -2.27 1.52
C THR A 53 10.17 -1.19 2.58
N GLU A 54 9.81 0.03 2.19
CA GLU A 54 9.72 1.19 3.10
C GLU A 54 8.67 0.96 4.21
N TYR A 55 7.52 0.39 3.86
CA TYR A 55 6.49 0.05 4.84
C TYR A 55 6.95 -1.02 5.84
N LEU A 56 7.71 -2.01 5.39
CA LEU A 56 8.25 -3.05 6.28
C LEU A 56 9.37 -2.51 7.17
N LEU A 57 10.22 -1.60 6.68
CA LEU A 57 11.26 -0.97 7.48
C LEU A 57 10.66 -0.08 8.58
N SER A 58 9.75 0.82 8.22
CA SER A 58 9.06 1.69 9.18
C SER A 58 8.26 0.91 10.23
N ALA A 59 7.70 -0.26 9.87
CA ALA A 59 7.02 -1.12 10.83
C ALA A 59 7.96 -1.78 11.85
N ARG A 60 9.23 -2.02 11.50
CA ARG A 60 10.24 -2.61 12.40
C ARG A 60 10.76 -1.61 13.43
N GLU A 61 10.71 -0.32 13.14
CA GLU A 61 11.11 0.75 14.08
C GLU A 61 10.10 0.94 15.23
N LEU A 62 8.91 0.34 15.13
CA LEU A 62 7.81 0.49 16.09
C LEU A 62 7.63 -0.70 17.05
N THR A 63 8.47 -1.74 16.95
CA THR A 63 8.51 -2.86 17.91
C THR A 63 9.73 -2.74 18.81
N PRO A 64 9.57 -2.36 20.10
CA PRO A 64 10.66 -2.33 21.07
C PRO A 64 11.15 -3.72 21.47
#